data_AF-A0A2G9U0H7-F1
#
_entry.id   AF-A0A2G9U0H7-F1
#
_cell.length_a   1.000
_cell.length_b   1.000
_cell.length_c   1.000
_cell.angle_alpha   90.00
_cell.angle_beta   90.00
_cell.angle_gamma   90.00
#
_symmetry.space_group_name_H-M   'P 1'
#
loop_
_entity.id
_entity.type
_entity.pdbx_description
1 polymer ?
#
loop_
_entity_poly.entity_id
_entity_poly.type
_entity_poly.pdbx_seq_one_letter_code
_entity_poly.pdbx_strand_id
1 'polypeptide(L)'
;MFLAGRRVYSTKDSNDPLNAEIDDDIYIDTKELCKRIAYELKQHSIPQAIFAERILCRSQGTLSDLLRNPKPWNKLKSGRETFRRMFNWVQQPLAMRLGILDMYKQ
;
A
#
# COMPACT_ATOMS: atom_id res chain seq x y z
N MET A 1 19.80 -20.88 10.49
CA MET A 1 18.43 -20.60 10.96
C MET A 1 18.32 -19.11 11.23
N PHE A 2 17.67 -18.35 10.34
CA PHE A 2 17.26 -16.98 10.64
C PHE A 2 15.75 -16.97 10.63
N LEU A 3 15.14 -16.94 11.82
CA LEU A 3 13.74 -16.58 11.95
C LEU A 3 13.68 -15.09 11.63
N ALA A 4 13.42 -14.76 10.36
CA ALA A 4 13.07 -13.41 9.97
C ALA A 4 11.82 -13.04 10.77
N GLY A 5 12.02 -12.32 11.88
CA GLY A 5 10.92 -11.82 12.71
C GLY A 5 9.93 -11.12 11.79
N ARG A 6 8.66 -11.53 11.89
CA ARG A 6 7.55 -11.02 11.07
C ARG A 6 7.64 -9.49 11.02
N ARG A 7 8.05 -8.93 9.88
CA ARG A 7 8.27 -7.49 9.75
C ARG A 7 6.92 -6.81 9.90
N VAL A 8 6.74 -6.06 10.99
CA VAL A 8 5.53 -5.28 11.23
C VAL A 8 5.70 -3.95 10.51
N TYR A 9 5.07 -3.82 9.35
CA TYR A 9 5.02 -2.55 8.60
C TYR A 9 4.18 -1.55 9.39
N SER A 10 4.68 -0.34 9.59
CA SER A 10 4.10 0.67 10.49
C SER A 10 4.15 2.03 9.85
N THR A 11 3.08 2.83 9.98
CA THR A 11 3.07 4.22 9.49
C THR A 11 4.06 5.12 10.23
N LYS A 12 4.67 4.64 11.32
CA LYS A 12 5.58 5.42 12.18
C LYS A 12 7.04 4.97 12.11
N ASP A 13 7.34 3.91 11.36
CA ASP A 13 8.71 3.39 11.24
C ASP A 13 9.41 3.99 10.01
N SER A 14 10.47 4.77 10.23
CA SER A 14 11.22 5.43 9.16
C SER A 14 12.07 4.46 8.32
N ASN A 15 12.28 3.22 8.80
CA ASN A 15 13.00 2.16 8.07
C ASN A 15 12.05 1.28 7.23
N ASP A 16 10.75 1.59 7.23
CA ASP A 16 9.76 0.88 6.43
C ASP A 16 9.90 1.30 4.95
N PRO A 17 10.17 0.38 4.02
CA PRO A 17 10.29 0.70 2.60
C PRO A 17 9.00 1.30 2.01
N LEU A 18 7.84 1.11 2.65
CA LEU A 18 6.58 1.74 2.26
C LEU A 18 6.52 3.23 2.65
N ASN A 19 7.31 3.66 3.62
CA ASN A 19 7.43 5.04 4.08
C ASN A 19 8.62 5.77 3.45
N ALA A 20 9.25 5.19 2.41
CA ALA A 20 10.33 5.83 1.68
C ALA A 20 9.95 7.28 1.34
N GLU A 21 10.85 8.20 1.66
CA GLU A 21 10.64 9.63 1.43
C GLU A 21 10.36 9.85 -0.04
N ILE A 22 9.14 10.31 -0.33
CA ILE A 22 8.75 10.76 -1.64
C ILE A 22 8.65 12.28 -1.55
N ASP A 23 9.30 12.96 -2.50
CA ASP A 23 9.35 14.42 -2.53
C ASP A 23 7.95 15.04 -2.33
N ASP A 24 7.85 16.07 -1.50
CA ASP A 24 6.55 16.66 -1.16
C ASP A 24 5.86 17.30 -2.37
N ASP A 25 6.61 17.61 -3.43
CA ASP A 25 6.10 18.13 -4.70
C ASP A 25 5.57 17.03 -5.64
N ILE A 26 5.76 15.74 -5.31
CA ILE A 26 5.31 14.70 -6.24
C ILE A 26 3.80 14.73 -6.46
N TYR A 27 3.42 14.57 -7.72
CA TYR A 27 2.04 14.37 -8.13
C TYR A 27 1.73 12.88 -8.27
N ILE A 28 0.87 12.34 -7.41
CA ILE A 28 0.32 10.99 -7.57
C ILE A 28 -1.05 11.09 -8.21
N ASP A 29 -1.26 10.49 -9.39
CA ASP A 29 -2.62 10.32 -9.89
C ASP A 29 -3.34 9.26 -9.05
N THR A 30 -4.13 9.70 -8.08
CA THR A 30 -4.82 8.82 -7.14
C THR A 30 -5.85 7.91 -7.82
N LYS A 31 -6.42 8.34 -8.96
CA LYS A 31 -7.38 7.52 -9.71
C LYS A 31 -6.67 6.37 -10.40
N GLU A 32 -5.60 6.67 -11.12
CA GLU A 32 -4.78 5.65 -11.79
C GLU A 32 -4.11 4.72 -10.79
N LEU A 33 -3.61 5.26 -9.67
CA LEU A 33 -3.06 4.44 -8.58
C LEU A 33 -4.11 3.48 -8.02
N CYS A 34 -5.33 3.94 -7.71
CA CYS A 34 -6.38 3.06 -7.21
C CYS A 34 -6.77 1.98 -8.22
N LYS A 35 -6.87 2.32 -9.51
CA LYS A 35 -7.10 1.33 -10.58
C LYS A 35 -5.98 0.30 -10.63
N ARG A 36 -4.73 0.73 -10.54
CA ARG A 36 -3.56 -0.16 -10.52
C ARG A 36 -3.58 -1.08 -9.32
N ILE A 37 -3.84 -0.56 -8.13
CA ILE A 37 -3.98 -1.37 -6.91
C ILE A 37 -5.08 -2.40 -7.07
N ALA A 38 -6.28 -2.00 -7.52
CA ALA A 38 -7.38 -2.93 -7.74
C ALA A 38 -7.02 -4.04 -8.75
N TYR A 39 -6.28 -3.70 -9.81
CA TYR A 39 -5.76 -4.67 -10.77
C TYR A 39 -4.78 -5.65 -10.11
N GLU A 40 -3.75 -5.16 -9.40
CA GLU A 40 -2.76 -6.00 -8.72
C GLU A 40 -3.40 -6.96 -7.71
N LEU A 41 -4.35 -6.44 -6.91
CA LEU A 41 -5.09 -7.26 -5.94
C LEU A 41 -5.84 -8.41 -6.65
N LYS A 42 -6.45 -8.13 -7.80
CA LYS A 42 -7.17 -9.14 -8.57
C LYS A 42 -6.21 -10.13 -9.25
N GLN A 43 -5.11 -9.66 -9.84
CA GLN A 43 -4.15 -10.50 -10.56
C GLN A 43 -3.45 -11.51 -9.65
N HIS A 44 -3.13 -11.10 -8.43
CA HIS A 44 -2.41 -11.94 -7.46
C HIS A 44 -3.34 -12.57 -6.41
N SER A 45 -4.67 -12.48 -6.60
CA SER A 45 -5.68 -12.98 -5.66
C SER A 45 -5.46 -12.49 -4.22
N ILE A 46 -5.01 -11.24 -4.06
CA ILE A 46 -4.73 -10.63 -2.76
C ILE A 46 -6.05 -10.13 -2.16
N PRO A 47 -6.44 -10.59 -0.97
CA PRO A 47 -7.62 -10.07 -0.31
C PRO A 47 -7.44 -8.61 0.09
N GLN A 48 -8.43 -7.76 -0.22
CA GLN A 48 -8.43 -6.34 0.16
C GLN A 48 -8.21 -6.13 1.67
N ALA A 49 -8.74 -7.03 2.52
CA ALA A 49 -8.56 -6.95 3.96
C ALA A 49 -7.09 -7.08 4.38
N ILE A 50 -6.35 -8.03 3.78
CA ILE A 50 -4.93 -8.23 4.06
C ILE A 50 -4.14 -7.01 3.60
N PHE A 51 -4.43 -6.50 2.41
CA PHE A 51 -3.77 -5.29 1.90
C PHE A 51 -4.02 -4.07 2.80
N ALA A 52 -5.27 -3.83 3.18
CA ALA A 52 -5.65 -2.70 4.03
C ALA A 52 -4.95 -2.78 5.40
N GLU A 53 -4.89 -3.96 6.00
CA GLU A 53 -4.25 -4.18 7.29
C GLU A 53 -2.72 -3.98 7.21
N ARG A 54 -2.08 -4.60 6.21
CA ARG A 54 -0.61 -4.69 6.14
C ARG A 54 0.05 -3.45 5.56
N ILE A 55 -0.55 -2.83 4.54
CA ILE A 55 0.05 -1.68 3.84
C ILE A 55 -0.43 -0.37 4.44
N LEU A 56 -1.72 -0.31 4.80
CA LEU A 56 -2.35 0.94 5.23
C LEU A 56 -2.59 1.01 6.74
N CYS A 57 -2.51 -0.12 7.45
CA CYS A 57 -2.94 -0.21 8.85
C CYS A 57 -4.38 0.30 9.03
N ARG A 58 -5.27 -0.04 8.08
CA ARG A 58 -6.68 0.37 8.03
C ARG A 58 -7.61 -0.83 7.83
N SER A 59 -8.91 -0.61 8.01
CA SER A 59 -9.94 -1.61 7.76
C SER A 59 -10.17 -1.84 6.26
N GLN A 60 -10.63 -3.04 5.90
CA GLN A 60 -11.01 -3.38 4.52
C GLN A 60 -12.04 -2.39 3.94
N GLY A 61 -13.02 -1.97 4.74
CA GLY A 61 -14.04 -1.00 4.31
C GLY A 61 -13.45 0.34 3.89
N THR A 62 -12.40 0.81 4.59
CA THR A 62 -11.70 2.06 4.24
C THR A 62 -11.02 1.94 2.87
N LEU A 63 -10.33 0.84 2.61
CA LEU A 63 -9.70 0.59 1.32
C LEU A 63 -10.75 0.45 0.21
N SER A 64 -11.85 -0.26 0.47
CA SER A 64 -12.93 -0.45 -0.50
C SER A 64 -13.54 0.87 -0.96
N ASP A 65 -13.86 1.76 -0.02
CA ASP A 65 -14.38 3.10 -0.33
C ASP A 65 -13.35 3.93 -1.12
N LEU A 66 -12.09 3.89 -0.69
CA LEU A 66 -10.99 4.60 -1.32
C LEU A 66 -10.73 4.15 -2.76
N LEU A 67 -10.85 2.85 -3.05
CA LEU A 67 -10.71 2.30 -4.41
C LEU A 67 -11.92 2.63 -5.29
N ARG A 68 -13.13 2.71 -4.70
CA ARG A 68 -14.36 3.02 -5.45
C ARG A 68 -14.47 4.49 -5.81
N ASN A 69 -14.11 5.39 -4.89
CA ASN A 69 -14.22 6.84 -5.07
C ASN A 69 -12.96 7.59 -4.58
N PRO A 70 -11.80 7.41 -5.23
CA PRO A 70 -10.59 8.10 -4.81
C PRO A 70 -10.71 9.62 -4.99
N LYS A 71 -10.39 10.37 -3.93
CA LYS A 71 -10.24 11.83 -4.01
C LYS A 71 -9.00 12.18 -4.84
N PRO A 72 -9.06 13.17 -5.75
CA PRO A 72 -7.90 13.59 -6.52
C PRO A 72 -6.82 14.17 -5.61
N TRP A 73 -5.55 13.91 -5.93
CA TRP A 73 -4.37 14.30 -5.12
C TRP A 73 -4.38 15.77 -4.70
N ASN A 74 -4.67 16.66 -5.63
CA ASN A 74 -4.71 18.11 -5.40
C ASN A 74 -5.77 18.55 -4.37
N LYS A 75 -6.79 17.72 -4.11
CA LYS A 75 -7.84 18.00 -3.11
C LYS A 75 -7.59 17.30 -1.77
N LEU A 76 -6.51 16.54 -1.63
CA LEU A 76 -6.17 15.89 -0.37
C LEU A 76 -5.53 16.89 0.59
N LYS A 77 -6.26 17.21 1.66
CA LYS A 77 -5.74 17.94 2.84
C LYS A 77 -5.06 17.02 3.85
N SER A 78 -5.46 15.75 3.90
CA SER A 78 -4.91 14.70 4.76
C SER A 78 -5.02 13.33 4.06
N GLY A 79 -4.27 12.33 4.52
CA GLY A 79 -4.29 10.98 3.94
C GLY A 79 -3.40 10.78 2.70
N ARG A 80 -2.54 11.75 2.38
CA ARG A 80 -1.52 11.60 1.32
C ARG A 80 -0.58 10.43 1.61
N GLU A 81 -0.24 10.20 2.89
CA GLU A 81 0.56 9.05 3.34
C GLU A 81 -0.02 7.71 2.85
N THR A 82 -1.34 7.56 2.83
CA THR A 82 -2.01 6.31 2.41
C THR A 82 -1.71 6.02 0.93
N PHE A 83 -1.82 7.06 0.09
CA PHE A 83 -1.49 6.94 -1.32
C PHE A 83 0.01 6.80 -1.56
N ARG A 84 0.87 7.48 -0.79
CA ARG A 84 2.33 7.29 -0.86
C ARG A 84 2.72 5.84 -0.56
N ARG A 85 2.13 5.21 0.47
CA ARG A 85 2.40 3.79 0.79
C ARG A 85 1.91 2.85 -0.30
N MET A 86 0.72 3.08 -0.86
CA MET A 86 0.22 2.31 -2.02
C MET A 86 1.14 2.47 -3.24
N PHE A 87 1.58 3.71 -3.51
CA PHE A 87 2.49 4.03 -4.59
C PHE A 87 3.83 3.30 -4.40
N ASN A 88 4.44 3.43 -3.23
CA ASN A 88 5.69 2.74 -2.90
C ASN A 88 5.55 1.22 -3.01
N TRP A 89 4.43 0.64 -2.56
CA TRP A 89 4.16 -0.79 -2.69
C TRP A 89 4.09 -1.25 -4.16
N VAL A 90 3.39 -0.53 -5.04
CA VAL A 90 3.33 -0.88 -6.49
C VAL A 90 4.63 -0.60 -7.23
N GLN A 91 5.61 0.06 -6.62
CA GLN A 91 6.97 0.20 -7.17
C GLN A 91 7.88 -0.95 -6.72
N GLN A 92 7.56 -1.65 -5.63
CA GLN A 92 8.37 -2.78 -5.16
C GLN A 92 8.33 -3.96 -6.16
N PRO A 93 9.37 -4.80 -6.23
CA PRO A 93 9.31 -6.05 -6.98
C PRO A 93 8.24 -7.00 -6.40
N LEU A 94 7.64 -7.85 -7.25
CA LEU A 94 6.54 -8.73 -6.87
C LEU A 94 6.84 -9.60 -5.65
N ALA A 95 8.06 -10.17 -5.59
CA ALA A 95 8.50 -10.98 -4.45
C ALA A 95 8.41 -10.20 -3.12
N MET A 96 8.83 -8.93 -3.10
CA MET A 96 8.69 -8.09 -1.91
C MET A 96 7.23 -7.72 -1.64
N ARG A 97 6.44 -7.38 -2.66
CA ARG A 97 5.00 -7.09 -2.48
C ARG A 97 4.27 -8.21 -1.78
N LEU A 98 4.45 -9.44 -2.25
CA LEU A 98 3.81 -10.62 -1.69
C LEU A 98 4.41 -11.01 -0.34
N GLY A 99 5.72 -10.82 -0.14
CA GLY A 99 6.38 -11.02 1.15
C GLY A 99 5.89 -10.05 2.23
N ILE A 100 5.64 -8.78 1.89
CA ILE A 100 5.05 -7.77 2.78
C ILE A 100 3.66 -8.21 3.27
N LEU A 101 2.89 -8.84 2.38
CA LEU A 101 1.55 -9.33 2.67
C LEU A 101 1.54 -10.70 3.37
N ASP A 102 2.71 -11.28 3.69
CA ASP A 102 2.85 -12.61 4.29
C ASP A 102 2.21 -13.71 3.38
N MET A 103 2.07 -13.41 2.08
CA MET A 103 1.44 -14.30 1.09
C MET A 103 2.45 -15.19 0.36
N TYR A 104 3.75 -14.94 0.54
CA TYR A 104 4.77 -15.94 0.26
C TYR A 104 4.77 -16.97 1.39
N LYS A 105 3.85 -17.93 1.32
CA LYS A 105 4.03 -19.19 2.04
C LYS A 105 4.98 -20.06 1.24
N GLN A 106 6.12 -20.38 1.86
CA GLN A 106 6.95 -21.51 1.49
C GLN A 106 6.20 -22.81 1.80
#